data_AF-A0A495XSR1-F1
#
_entry.id   AF-A0A495XSR1-F1
#
_cell.length_a   1.000
_cell.length_b   1.000
_cell.length_c   1.000
_cell.angle_alpha   90.00
_cell.angle_beta   90.00
_cell.angle_gamma   90.00
#
_symmetry.space_group_name_H-M   'P 1'
#
loop_
_entity.id
_entity.type
_entity.pdbx_description
1 polymer ?
#
loop_
_entity_poly.entity_id
_entity_poly.type
_entity_poly.pdbx_seq_one_letter_code
_entity_poly.pdbx_strand_id
1 'polypeptide(L)'
;MVGTAVTGVAALTAGGSLTGCGLRLDVPPPPAPTPTRRRAVDEARLLEAVATARRLATAAESLVRAGSADARTPAVASLLRTQDHVLTGRLTNAGVPTAEIDTAVAASASAATPGTSATSTSGSVRAPDPSASDNPGAAGAPASGGAGAPKNDAELASRLAAVPATEWATVSGAQDAATRALLTCALTARLACAGRLGVVVDTPAPSPLRAQLVELTQPLVYAFEVVAAQSTGAQRRRAVDTLARLRELERETAADTPASPTGWALPFPVTSTAEAARLARQVMTNALAAVPTVSGHIPSAPGTGAASSAPATPTASATSTSRPSGPPDAASLGDLARWGSRVALLAQPWGTALQPFAGMRS
;
A
#
# COMPACT_ATOMS: atom_id res chain seq x y z
N MET A 1 -34.43 -34.89 22.33
CA MET A 1 -35.32 -33.73 22.58
C MET A 1 -35.23 -32.85 21.34
N VAL A 2 -36.03 -33.14 20.31
CA VAL A 2 -37.43 -32.72 20.09
C VAL A 2 -37.55 -31.19 19.93
N GLY A 3 -37.96 -30.76 18.74
CA GLY A 3 -38.28 -29.37 18.40
C GLY A 3 -38.70 -29.23 16.94
N THR A 4 -39.89 -29.73 16.60
CA THR A 4 -40.54 -29.67 15.28
C THR A 4 -41.60 -28.55 15.28
N ALA A 5 -41.64 -27.66 14.28
CA ALA A 5 -42.76 -26.76 13.95
C ALA A 5 -42.62 -26.37 12.46
N VAL A 6 -43.46 -26.82 11.51
CA VAL A 6 -44.87 -26.49 11.19
C VAL A 6 -45.11 -25.02 10.80
N THR A 7 -45.21 -24.78 9.49
CA THR A 7 -45.93 -23.66 8.84
C THR A 7 -46.15 -24.11 7.39
N GLY A 8 -47.31 -24.14 6.75
CA GLY A 8 -48.62 -23.55 6.98
C GLY A 8 -49.18 -23.29 5.58
N VAL A 9 -49.94 -24.24 5.05
CA VAL A 9 -50.58 -24.18 3.72
C VAL A 9 -51.81 -23.30 3.82
N ALA A 10 -51.90 -22.27 2.98
CA ALA A 10 -53.14 -21.52 2.74
C ALA A 10 -53.36 -21.38 1.23
N ALA A 11 -54.41 -22.04 0.75
CA ALA A 11 -54.98 -21.91 -0.58
C ALA A 11 -56.14 -20.92 -0.55
N LEU A 12 -56.18 -19.99 -1.51
CA LEU A 12 -57.30 -19.14 -1.94
C LEU A 12 -56.77 -18.36 -3.16
N THR A 13 -57.45 -18.11 -4.28
CA THR A 13 -58.78 -18.42 -4.81
C THR A 13 -58.84 -17.87 -6.25
N ALA A 14 -59.86 -18.35 -6.99
CA ALA A 14 -60.63 -17.63 -8.01
C ALA A 14 -60.01 -17.43 -9.41
N GLY A 15 -60.65 -18.12 -10.37
CA GLY A 15 -60.55 -17.86 -11.79
C GLY A 15 -61.34 -16.64 -12.25
N GLY A 16 -60.94 -16.14 -13.41
CA GLY A 16 -61.62 -15.14 -14.21
C GLY A 16 -61.05 -15.16 -15.62
N SER A 17 -61.66 -15.93 -16.51
CA SER A 17 -61.30 -16.02 -17.93
C SER A 17 -61.99 -14.90 -18.70
N LEU A 18 -61.28 -13.83 -19.03
CA LEU A 18 -61.72 -12.85 -20.03
C LEU A 18 -61.00 -13.15 -21.35
N THR A 19 -61.63 -13.97 -22.18
CA THR A 19 -61.29 -14.16 -23.60
C THR A 19 -61.77 -12.95 -24.40
N GLY A 20 -60.87 -12.03 -24.74
CA GLY A 20 -61.16 -10.90 -25.61
C GLY A 20 -59.90 -10.32 -26.24
N CYS A 21 -59.79 -10.47 -27.57
CA CYS A 21 -58.75 -9.95 -28.47
C CYS A 21 -57.34 -10.57 -28.33
N GLY A 22 -57.18 -11.76 -28.93
CA GLY A 22 -55.91 -12.48 -29.04
C GLY A 22 -54.91 -11.82 -29.98
N LEU A 23 -54.10 -10.91 -29.44
CA LEU A 23 -52.79 -10.60 -30.00
C LEU A 23 -51.75 -11.28 -29.10
N ARG A 24 -51.40 -12.53 -29.42
CA ARG A 24 -50.27 -13.21 -28.77
C ARG A 24 -49.00 -12.55 -29.26
N LEU A 25 -48.56 -11.53 -28.53
CA LEU A 25 -47.16 -11.14 -28.49
C LEU A 25 -46.42 -12.35 -27.91
N ASP A 26 -45.93 -13.21 -28.80
CA ASP A 26 -44.99 -14.29 -28.51
C ASP A 26 -43.62 -13.65 -28.19
N VAL A 27 -43.63 -12.75 -27.21
CA VAL A 27 -42.44 -12.10 -26.68
C VAL A 27 -41.84 -13.13 -25.73
N PRO A 28 -40.64 -13.63 -26.01
CA PRO A 28 -39.97 -14.55 -25.10
C PRO A 28 -39.95 -13.92 -23.70
N PRO A 29 -40.22 -14.69 -22.64
CA PRO A 29 -40.20 -14.16 -21.29
C PRO A 29 -38.86 -13.45 -21.07
N PRO A 30 -38.85 -12.25 -20.44
CA PRO A 30 -37.61 -11.53 -20.21
C PRO A 30 -36.65 -12.48 -19.49
N PRO A 31 -35.38 -12.55 -19.93
CA PRO A 31 -34.40 -13.42 -19.29
C PRO A 31 -34.40 -13.13 -17.79
N ALA A 32 -34.37 -14.19 -16.97
CA ALA A 32 -34.32 -14.04 -15.53
C ALA A 32 -33.18 -13.08 -15.16
N PRO A 33 -33.38 -12.15 -14.21
CA PRO A 33 -32.34 -11.21 -13.83
C PRO A 33 -31.10 -12.01 -13.43
N THR A 34 -29.98 -11.76 -14.09
CA THR A 34 -28.72 -12.41 -13.75
C THR A 34 -28.42 -12.13 -12.28
N PRO A 35 -28.19 -13.16 -11.44
CA PRO A 35 -27.91 -12.96 -10.03
C PRO A 35 -26.72 -12.02 -9.90
N THR A 36 -26.96 -10.82 -9.36
CA THR A 36 -25.91 -9.83 -9.16
C THR A 36 -25.05 -10.29 -8.01
N ARG A 37 -23.79 -10.59 -8.32
CA ARG A 37 -22.79 -10.96 -7.34
C ARG A 37 -22.70 -9.86 -6.27
N ARG A 38 -22.65 -10.26 -4.99
CA ARG A 38 -22.33 -9.34 -3.90
C ARG A 38 -20.87 -8.92 -4.01
N ARG A 39 -20.60 -7.62 -4.11
CA ARG A 39 -19.23 -7.09 -4.09
C ARG A 39 -18.51 -7.46 -2.80
N ALA A 40 -17.24 -7.81 -2.92
CA ALA A 40 -16.35 -8.05 -1.80
C ALA A 40 -16.05 -6.75 -1.06
N VAL A 41 -15.68 -6.87 0.22
CA VAL A 41 -15.21 -5.73 1.01
C VAL A 41 -13.93 -5.19 0.37
N ASP A 42 -13.85 -3.87 0.20
CA ASP A 42 -12.72 -3.17 -0.42
C ASP A 42 -12.32 -3.65 -1.84
N GLU A 43 -13.24 -4.30 -2.56
CA GLU A 43 -12.98 -4.86 -3.90
C GLU A 43 -12.35 -3.86 -4.87
N ALA A 44 -12.90 -2.65 -4.97
CA ALA A 44 -12.38 -1.62 -5.88
C ALA A 44 -10.94 -1.22 -5.56
N ARG A 45 -10.56 -1.19 -4.27
CA ARG A 45 -9.22 -0.81 -3.81
C ARG A 45 -8.21 -1.90 -4.14
N LEU A 46 -8.60 -3.16 -3.93
CA LEU A 46 -7.78 -4.31 -4.28
C LEU A 46 -7.59 -4.42 -5.81
N LEU A 47 -8.64 -4.14 -6.59
CA LEU A 47 -8.54 -4.08 -8.06
C LEU A 47 -7.56 -3.00 -8.54
N GLU A 48 -7.61 -1.81 -7.94
CA GLU A 48 -6.64 -0.73 -8.22
C GLU A 48 -5.21 -1.17 -7.90
N ALA A 49 -4.99 -1.80 -6.75
CA ALA A 49 -3.69 -2.31 -6.33
C ALA A 49 -3.14 -3.41 -7.26
N VAL A 50 -3.99 -4.34 -7.70
CA VAL A 50 -3.65 -5.36 -8.72
C VAL A 50 -3.24 -4.69 -10.03
N ALA A 51 -4.02 -3.72 -10.51
CA ALA A 51 -3.71 -3.01 -11.75
C ALA A 51 -2.37 -2.28 -11.65
N THR A 52 -2.07 -1.64 -10.52
CA THR A 52 -0.77 -0.99 -10.28
C THR A 52 0.38 -1.99 -10.22
N ALA A 53 0.24 -3.09 -9.47
CA ALA A 53 1.27 -4.13 -9.37
C ALA A 53 1.59 -4.75 -10.74
N ARG A 54 0.55 -5.09 -11.52
CA ARG A 54 0.71 -5.68 -12.86
C ARG A 54 1.35 -4.72 -13.85
N ARG A 55 0.98 -3.42 -13.82
CA ARG A 55 1.63 -2.39 -14.65
C ARG A 55 3.12 -2.27 -14.33
N LEU A 56 3.48 -2.23 -13.04
CA LEU A 56 4.88 -2.13 -12.61
C LEU A 56 5.68 -3.40 -12.94
N ALA A 57 5.10 -4.60 -12.76
CA ALA A 57 5.72 -5.85 -13.15
C ALA A 57 6.00 -5.90 -14.66
N THR A 58 4.99 -5.55 -15.48
CA THR A 58 5.11 -5.47 -16.95
C THR A 58 6.20 -4.48 -17.37
N ALA A 59 6.25 -3.32 -16.72
CA ALA A 59 7.28 -2.30 -16.96
C ALA A 59 8.69 -2.84 -16.66
N ALA A 60 8.89 -3.50 -15.52
CA ALA A 60 10.19 -4.10 -15.17
C ALA A 60 10.59 -5.23 -16.14
N GLU A 61 9.65 -6.09 -16.53
CA GLU A 61 9.89 -7.15 -17.50
C GLU A 61 10.21 -6.65 -18.90
N SER A 62 9.62 -5.51 -19.30
CA SER A 62 9.91 -4.89 -20.59
C SER A 62 11.38 -4.46 -20.69
N LEU A 63 11.95 -3.92 -19.61
CA LEU A 63 13.39 -3.59 -19.53
C LEU A 63 14.27 -4.82 -19.62
N VAL A 64 13.90 -5.90 -18.91
CA VAL A 64 14.62 -7.18 -18.95
C VAL A 64 14.62 -7.75 -20.36
N ARG A 65 13.47 -7.77 -21.03
CA ARG A 65 13.33 -8.27 -22.41
C ARG A 65 14.10 -7.42 -23.42
N ALA A 66 14.15 -6.11 -23.21
CA ALA A 66 14.91 -5.18 -24.04
C ALA A 66 16.43 -5.23 -23.81
N GLY A 67 16.93 -6.01 -22.84
CA GLY A 67 18.36 -6.08 -22.50
C GLY A 67 18.92 -4.79 -21.91
N SER A 68 18.05 -3.87 -21.45
CA SER A 68 18.42 -2.56 -20.89
C SER A 68 18.40 -2.54 -19.35
N ALA A 69 18.20 -3.71 -18.73
CA ALA A 69 18.06 -3.89 -17.30
C ALA A 69 19.39 -4.26 -16.61
N ASP A 70 19.65 -3.66 -15.46
CA ASP A 70 20.68 -4.09 -14.50
C ASP A 70 20.30 -5.45 -13.88
N ALA A 71 21.30 -6.12 -13.29
CA ALA A 71 21.18 -7.42 -12.63
C ALA A 71 20.16 -7.44 -11.47
N ARG A 72 19.77 -6.26 -10.95
CA ARG A 72 18.78 -6.11 -9.87
C ARG A 72 17.33 -6.14 -10.37
N THR A 73 17.09 -5.75 -11.61
CA THR A 73 15.74 -5.56 -12.17
C THR A 73 14.96 -6.87 -12.33
N PRO A 74 15.55 -8.02 -12.70
CA PRO A 74 14.85 -9.31 -12.69
C PRO A 74 14.28 -9.68 -11.31
N ALA A 75 15.00 -9.38 -10.23
CA ALA A 75 14.52 -9.64 -8.86
C ALA A 75 13.34 -8.72 -8.50
N VAL A 76 13.37 -7.45 -8.94
CA VAL A 76 12.27 -6.50 -8.78
C VAL A 76 11.02 -6.98 -9.55
N ALA A 77 11.18 -7.40 -10.81
CA ALA A 77 10.10 -7.95 -11.62
C ALA A 77 9.46 -9.19 -10.95
N SER A 78 10.28 -10.12 -10.44
CA SER A 78 9.80 -11.29 -9.72
C SER A 78 9.01 -10.93 -8.46
N LEU A 79 9.47 -9.93 -7.68
CA LEU A 79 8.76 -9.49 -6.48
C LEU A 79 7.38 -8.90 -6.82
N LEU A 80 7.32 -8.05 -7.84
CA LEU A 80 6.08 -7.41 -8.29
C LEU A 80 5.08 -8.42 -8.85
N ARG A 81 5.54 -9.49 -9.52
CA ARG A 81 4.68 -10.60 -9.93
C ARG A 81 4.12 -11.37 -8.73
N THR A 82 4.93 -11.65 -7.73
CA THR A 82 4.44 -12.29 -6.51
C THR A 82 3.39 -11.42 -5.82
N GLN A 83 3.59 -10.10 -5.82
CA GLN A 83 2.60 -9.14 -5.33
C GLN A 83 1.28 -9.19 -6.11
N ASP A 84 1.33 -9.13 -7.44
CA ASP A 84 0.15 -9.29 -8.32
C ASP A 84 -0.57 -10.62 -8.04
N HIS A 85 0.18 -11.72 -7.93
CA HIS A 85 -0.37 -13.05 -7.68
C HIS A 85 -1.14 -13.13 -6.35
N VAL A 86 -0.59 -12.63 -5.25
CA VAL A 86 -1.25 -12.66 -3.94
C VAL A 86 -2.46 -11.73 -3.89
N LEU A 87 -2.36 -10.53 -4.45
CA LEU A 87 -3.49 -9.59 -4.51
C LEU A 87 -4.65 -10.17 -5.35
N THR A 88 -4.32 -10.78 -6.49
CA THR A 88 -5.28 -11.50 -7.33
C THR A 88 -5.88 -12.68 -6.56
N GLY A 89 -5.05 -13.48 -5.88
CA GLY A 89 -5.49 -14.60 -5.05
C GLY A 89 -6.45 -14.18 -3.93
N ARG A 90 -6.23 -13.01 -3.32
CA ARG A 90 -7.13 -12.43 -2.31
C ARG A 90 -8.50 -12.09 -2.92
N LEU A 91 -8.52 -11.48 -4.10
CA LEU A 91 -9.77 -11.17 -4.81
C LEU A 91 -10.54 -12.43 -5.23
N THR A 92 -9.85 -13.43 -5.79
CA THR A 92 -10.48 -14.70 -6.18
C THR A 92 -11.02 -15.46 -4.97
N ASN A 93 -10.30 -15.45 -3.84
CA ASN A 93 -10.78 -16.04 -2.58
C ASN A 93 -11.99 -15.28 -2.01
N ALA A 94 -12.15 -14.00 -2.33
CA ALA A 94 -13.33 -13.21 -2.03
C ALA A 94 -14.46 -13.37 -3.07
N GLY A 95 -14.32 -14.33 -4.00
CA GLY A 95 -15.31 -14.66 -5.02
C GLY A 95 -15.36 -13.70 -6.20
N VAL A 96 -14.33 -12.87 -6.42
CA VAL A 96 -14.24 -11.99 -7.60
C VAL A 96 -13.82 -12.81 -8.82
N PRO A 97 -14.61 -12.87 -9.89
CA PRO A 97 -14.25 -13.58 -11.12
C PRO A 97 -13.01 -12.99 -11.79
N THR A 98 -12.13 -13.84 -12.32
CA THR A 98 -10.91 -13.42 -13.03
C THR A 98 -11.20 -12.46 -14.19
N ALA A 99 -12.31 -12.66 -14.90
CA ALA A 99 -12.73 -11.77 -15.99
C ALA A 99 -13.03 -10.33 -15.51
N GLU A 100 -13.59 -10.15 -14.31
CA GLU A 100 -13.81 -8.82 -13.72
C GLU A 100 -12.47 -8.17 -13.33
N ILE A 101 -11.54 -8.97 -12.79
CA ILE A 101 -10.18 -8.52 -12.46
C ILE A 101 -9.46 -8.03 -13.72
N ASP A 102 -9.45 -8.84 -14.78
CA ASP A 102 -8.77 -8.49 -16.03
C ASP A 102 -9.41 -7.29 -16.72
N THR A 103 -10.73 -7.17 -16.68
CA THR A 103 -11.46 -6.00 -17.21
C THR A 103 -11.07 -4.73 -16.45
N ALA A 104 -11.01 -4.76 -15.12
CA ALA A 104 -10.61 -3.62 -14.30
C ALA A 104 -9.15 -3.21 -14.56
N VAL A 105 -8.27 -4.18 -14.73
CA VAL A 105 -6.85 -3.94 -15.07
C VAL A 105 -6.72 -3.31 -16.46
N ALA A 106 -7.45 -3.82 -17.46
CA ALA A 106 -7.47 -3.27 -18.81
C ALA A 106 -8.04 -1.84 -18.84
N ALA A 107 -9.14 -1.59 -18.14
CA ALA A 107 -9.74 -0.26 -18.03
C ALA A 107 -8.76 0.77 -17.41
N SER A 108 -8.00 0.34 -16.40
CA SER A 108 -6.99 1.18 -15.76
C SER A 108 -5.81 1.52 -16.69
N ALA A 109 -5.47 0.65 -17.64
CA ALA A 109 -4.46 0.93 -18.65
C ALA A 109 -4.94 1.99 -19.67
N SER A 110 -6.21 1.92 -20.08
CA SER A 110 -6.80 2.87 -21.03
C SER A 110 -6.91 4.29 -20.46
N ALA A 111 -7.27 4.43 -19.18
CA ALA A 111 -7.41 5.73 -18.52
C ALA A 111 -6.09 6.53 -18.43
N ALA A 112 -4.93 5.86 -18.50
CA ALA A 112 -3.62 6.50 -18.43
C ALA A 112 -3.19 7.20 -19.73
N THR A 113 -3.96 7.07 -20.81
CA THR A 113 -3.67 7.78 -22.07
C THR A 113 -4.39 9.12 -22.04
N PRO A 114 -3.71 10.26 -21.81
CA PRO A 114 -4.36 11.56 -21.95
C PRO A 114 -4.83 11.68 -23.39
N GLY A 115 -6.15 11.67 -23.58
CA GLY A 115 -6.75 11.99 -24.86
C GLY A 115 -6.23 13.34 -25.29
N THR A 116 -5.41 13.36 -26.34
CA THR A 116 -5.11 14.59 -27.06
C THR A 116 -6.42 15.00 -27.70
N SER A 117 -7.25 15.74 -26.97
CA SER A 117 -8.39 16.44 -27.53
C SER A 117 -7.82 17.38 -28.57
N ALA A 118 -7.87 16.97 -29.83
CA ALA A 118 -7.59 17.82 -30.96
C ALA A 118 -8.61 18.98 -30.90
N THR A 119 -8.19 20.10 -30.32
CA THR A 119 -8.92 21.36 -30.45
C THR A 119 -8.78 21.80 -31.89
N SER A 120 -9.82 21.54 -32.69
CA SER A 120 -9.99 22.15 -34.00
C SER A 120 -10.22 23.65 -33.82
N THR A 121 -9.14 24.44 -33.77
CA THR A 121 -9.21 25.90 -33.82
C THR A 121 -9.22 26.36 -35.28
N SER A 122 -10.40 26.65 -35.81
CA SER A 122 -10.55 27.62 -36.89
C SER A 122 -10.67 29.02 -36.26
N GLY A 123 -9.90 29.99 -36.74
CA GLY A 123 -10.12 31.40 -36.43
C GLY A 123 -8.86 32.22 -36.23
N SER A 124 -8.23 32.59 -37.34
CA SER A 124 -7.19 33.62 -37.45
C SER A 124 -7.76 35.01 -37.19
N VAL A 125 -7.22 35.78 -36.23
CA VAL A 125 -6.99 37.23 -36.34
C VAL A 125 -5.75 37.61 -35.51
N ARG A 126 -4.85 38.36 -36.15
CA ARG A 126 -3.54 38.82 -35.69
C ARG A 126 -3.62 40.25 -35.15
N ALA A 127 -2.89 40.55 -34.07
CA ALA A 127 -2.37 41.89 -33.78
C ALA A 127 -1.07 41.76 -32.94
N PRO A 128 0.01 42.51 -33.23
CA PRO A 128 1.26 42.46 -32.48
C PRO A 128 1.41 43.67 -31.53
N ASP A 129 2.01 43.46 -30.35
CA ASP A 129 3.05 44.36 -29.80
C ASP A 129 3.79 43.72 -28.59
N PRO A 130 5.06 44.08 -28.33
CA PRO A 130 5.95 43.40 -27.39
C PRO A 130 6.15 44.18 -26.08
N SER A 131 6.45 43.47 -24.99
CA SER A 131 7.42 43.94 -23.98
C SER A 131 7.84 42.80 -23.07
N ALA A 132 9.16 42.67 -22.95
CA ALA A 132 9.90 41.68 -22.19
C ALA A 132 9.74 41.86 -20.67
N SER A 133 9.79 40.74 -19.95
CA SER A 133 10.33 40.70 -18.60
C SER A 133 10.89 39.31 -18.32
N ASP A 134 12.21 39.25 -18.25
CA ASP A 134 12.99 38.08 -17.84
C ASP A 134 12.67 37.69 -16.40
N ASN A 135 12.48 36.39 -16.14
CA ASN A 135 12.48 35.84 -14.79
C ASN A 135 13.22 34.49 -14.81
N PRO A 136 14.38 34.35 -14.13
CA PRO A 136 15.14 33.11 -14.12
C PRO A 136 14.77 32.23 -12.92
N GLY A 137 14.75 30.91 -13.13
CA GLY A 137 15.07 29.95 -12.07
C GLY A 137 13.91 29.30 -11.32
N ALA A 138 12.92 28.72 -12.01
CA ALA A 138 12.10 27.68 -11.40
C ALA A 138 12.77 26.31 -11.61
N ALA A 139 13.22 25.71 -10.52
CA ALA A 139 13.66 24.32 -10.48
C ALA A 139 12.59 23.42 -11.10
N GLY A 140 12.98 22.62 -12.09
CA GLY A 140 12.07 21.80 -12.89
C GLY A 140 11.21 20.91 -12.02
N ALA A 141 9.90 21.13 -12.07
CA ALA A 141 8.92 20.20 -11.52
C ALA A 141 9.12 18.81 -12.15
N PRO A 142 8.99 17.72 -11.39
CA PRO A 142 9.16 16.38 -11.94
C PRO A 142 8.09 16.14 -13.00
N ALA A 143 8.54 15.88 -14.23
CA ALA A 143 7.67 15.56 -15.36
C ALA A 143 6.75 14.40 -14.96
N SER A 144 5.44 14.64 -15.01
CA SER A 144 4.42 13.63 -14.73
C SER A 144 4.67 12.42 -15.62
N GLY A 145 4.97 11.28 -14.99
CA GLY A 145 5.41 10.06 -15.66
C GLY A 145 4.46 9.65 -16.77
N GLY A 146 4.95 9.71 -18.01
CA GLY A 146 4.20 9.26 -19.17
C GLY A 146 3.86 7.77 -19.07
N ALA A 147 2.69 7.39 -19.60
CA ALA A 147 2.19 6.02 -19.62
C ALA A 147 3.04 5.02 -20.43
N GLY A 148 4.12 5.46 -21.10
CA GLY A 148 5.01 4.61 -21.88
C GLY A 148 5.80 3.60 -21.04
N ALA A 149 6.44 2.61 -21.65
CA ALA A 149 7.37 1.72 -20.94
C ALA A 149 8.60 2.50 -20.44
N PRO A 150 9.15 2.18 -19.25
CA PRO A 150 10.37 2.82 -18.78
C PRO A 150 11.53 2.48 -19.73
N LYS A 151 12.41 3.45 -19.97
CA LYS A 151 13.55 3.29 -20.89
C LYS A 151 14.80 2.75 -20.21
N ASN A 152 14.89 2.90 -18.89
CA ASN A 152 16.01 2.43 -18.06
C ASN A 152 15.56 2.20 -16.61
N ASP A 153 16.46 1.64 -15.79
CA ASP A 153 16.17 1.32 -14.39
C ASP A 153 15.92 2.56 -13.52
N ALA A 154 16.52 3.71 -13.82
CA ALA A 154 16.29 4.95 -13.07
C ALA A 154 14.86 5.47 -13.26
N GLU A 155 14.32 5.35 -14.47
CA GLU A 155 12.93 5.68 -14.76
C GLU A 155 11.97 4.70 -14.07
N LEU A 156 12.27 3.39 -14.11
CA LEU A 156 11.50 2.39 -13.36
C LEU A 156 11.53 2.68 -11.84
N ALA A 157 12.70 2.98 -11.28
CA ALA A 157 12.87 3.28 -9.87
C ALA A 157 12.08 4.54 -9.47
N SER A 158 12.09 5.57 -10.31
CA SER A 158 11.31 6.80 -10.10
C SER A 158 9.80 6.50 -10.08
N ARG A 159 9.31 5.64 -10.99
CA ARG A 159 7.91 5.20 -10.99
C ARG A 159 7.55 4.38 -9.76
N LEU A 160 8.46 3.52 -9.30
CA LEU A 160 8.26 2.76 -8.06
C LEU A 160 8.19 3.68 -6.84
N ALA A 161 9.04 4.71 -6.76
CA ALA A 161 9.03 5.69 -5.67
C ALA A 161 7.83 6.65 -5.72
N ALA A 162 7.30 6.94 -6.91
CA ALA A 162 6.18 7.85 -7.11
C ALA A 162 4.84 7.24 -6.64
N VAL A 163 4.53 7.33 -5.35
CA VAL A 163 3.25 6.92 -4.78
C VAL A 163 2.31 8.13 -4.69
N PRO A 164 1.27 8.25 -5.54
CA PRO A 164 0.37 9.38 -5.54
C PRO A 164 -0.46 9.44 -4.24
N ALA A 165 -0.92 10.65 -3.88
CA ALA A 165 -1.77 10.87 -2.72
C ALA A 165 -3.06 10.03 -2.74
N THR A 166 -3.60 9.76 -3.94
CA THR A 166 -4.77 8.91 -4.13
C THR A 166 -4.52 7.47 -3.68
N GLU A 167 -3.32 6.92 -3.91
CA GLU A 167 -2.98 5.56 -3.49
C GLU A 167 -2.89 5.47 -1.96
N TRP A 168 -2.33 6.49 -1.30
CA TRP A 168 -2.37 6.59 0.17
C TRP A 168 -3.79 6.72 0.71
N ALA A 169 -4.66 7.48 0.04
CA ALA A 169 -6.08 7.58 0.39
C ALA A 169 -6.83 6.25 0.18
N THR A 170 -6.45 5.49 -0.84
CA THR A 170 -6.97 4.13 -1.08
C THR A 170 -6.62 3.21 0.10
N VAL A 171 -5.37 3.22 0.58
CA VAL A 171 -4.96 2.41 1.74
C VAL A 171 -5.64 2.86 3.03
N SER A 172 -5.70 4.17 3.29
CA SER A 172 -6.33 4.69 4.51
C SER A 172 -7.84 4.44 4.55
N GLY A 173 -8.52 4.56 3.40
CA GLY A 173 -9.95 4.34 3.26
C GLY A 173 -10.39 2.88 3.27
N ALA A 174 -9.47 1.91 3.31
CA ALA A 174 -9.82 0.49 3.41
C ALA A 174 -10.64 0.21 4.68
N GLN A 175 -11.76 -0.48 4.54
CA GLN A 175 -12.68 -0.79 5.64
C GLN A 175 -12.14 -1.93 6.49
N ASP A 176 -11.60 -2.96 5.84
CA ASP A 176 -11.03 -4.13 6.49
C ASP A 176 -9.56 -3.91 6.90
N ALA A 177 -9.23 -4.23 8.15
CA ALA A 177 -7.88 -4.08 8.68
C ALA A 177 -6.87 -4.99 7.96
N ALA A 178 -7.28 -6.20 7.56
CA ALA A 178 -6.41 -7.11 6.82
C ALA A 178 -6.12 -6.58 5.40
N THR A 179 -7.13 -5.98 4.74
CA THR A 179 -6.96 -5.31 3.44
C THR A 179 -6.04 -4.10 3.53
N ARG A 180 -6.19 -3.27 4.57
CA ARG A 180 -5.26 -2.16 4.85
C ARG A 180 -3.83 -2.64 5.08
N ALA A 181 -3.64 -3.69 5.87
CA ALA A 181 -2.32 -4.28 6.10
C ALA A 181 -1.69 -4.83 4.82
N LEU A 182 -2.48 -5.52 4.01
CA LEU A 182 -2.07 -6.05 2.71
C LEU A 182 -1.60 -4.95 1.75
N LEU A 183 -2.37 -3.87 1.64
CA LEU A 183 -2.03 -2.71 0.80
C LEU A 183 -0.79 -1.96 1.33
N THR A 184 -0.63 -1.86 2.65
CA THR A 184 0.56 -1.24 3.27
C THR A 184 1.83 -2.05 3.00
N CYS A 185 1.77 -3.37 3.12
CA CYS A 185 2.87 -4.27 2.77
C CYS A 185 3.24 -4.15 1.28
N ALA A 186 2.24 -4.09 0.40
CA ALA A 186 2.40 -3.87 -1.04
C ALA A 186 3.16 -2.56 -1.34
N LEU A 187 2.81 -1.44 -0.68
CA LEU A 187 3.51 -0.17 -0.82
C LEU A 187 4.93 -0.22 -0.23
N THR A 188 5.11 -0.89 0.91
CA THR A 188 6.42 -1.11 1.53
C THR A 188 7.37 -1.83 0.58
N ALA A 189 6.90 -2.92 -0.05
CA ALA A 189 7.67 -3.70 -1.02
C ALA A 189 8.00 -2.89 -2.28
N ARG A 190 7.04 -2.11 -2.79
CA ARG A 190 7.24 -1.20 -3.93
C ARG A 190 8.33 -0.16 -3.66
N LEU A 191 8.29 0.50 -2.51
CA LEU A 191 9.31 1.47 -2.10
C LEU A 191 10.68 0.81 -1.88
N ALA A 192 10.71 -0.41 -1.34
CA ALA A 192 11.94 -1.19 -1.21
C ALA A 192 12.54 -1.55 -2.59
N CYS A 193 11.70 -1.86 -3.59
CA CYS A 193 12.15 -2.03 -4.97
C CYS A 193 12.77 -0.75 -5.55
N ALA A 194 12.17 0.42 -5.30
CA ALA A 194 12.73 1.70 -5.72
C ALA A 194 14.13 1.93 -5.12
N GLY A 195 14.27 1.72 -3.81
CA GLY A 195 15.56 1.83 -3.13
C GLY A 195 16.59 0.81 -3.58
N ARG A 196 16.16 -0.41 -3.92
CA ARG A 196 17.04 -1.44 -4.50
C ARG A 196 17.61 -1.00 -5.84
N LEU A 197 16.84 -0.27 -6.65
CA LEU A 197 17.29 0.30 -7.92
C LEU A 197 18.06 1.63 -7.76
N GLY A 198 18.27 2.10 -6.52
CA GLY A 198 19.14 3.24 -6.20
C GLY A 198 18.41 4.55 -5.94
N VAL A 199 17.07 4.57 -5.92
CA VAL A 199 16.32 5.79 -5.55
C VAL A 199 16.26 5.92 -4.04
N VAL A 200 16.67 7.07 -3.52
CA VAL A 200 16.48 7.38 -2.10
C VAL A 200 14.99 7.63 -1.85
N VAL A 201 14.40 6.89 -0.92
CA VAL A 201 13.00 7.07 -0.52
C VAL A 201 12.95 8.22 0.47
N ASP A 202 12.26 9.30 0.10
CA ASP A 202 12.15 10.51 0.93
C ASP A 202 11.55 10.21 2.31
N THR A 203 12.09 10.85 3.33
CA THR A 203 11.53 10.84 4.68
C THR A 203 10.28 11.73 4.69
N PRO A 204 9.11 11.21 5.09
CA PRO A 204 7.90 12.00 5.07
C PRO A 204 7.91 13.02 6.20
N ALA A 205 6.95 13.96 6.13
CA ALA A 205 6.63 14.80 7.28
C ALA A 205 6.34 13.94 8.53
N PRO A 206 6.63 14.46 9.73
CA PRO A 206 6.35 13.75 10.98
C PRO A 206 4.89 13.30 11.05
N SER A 207 4.65 12.06 11.47
CA SER A 207 3.31 11.51 11.68
C SER A 207 3.09 11.16 13.16
N PRO A 208 1.82 11.03 13.62
CA PRO A 208 1.51 10.52 14.97
C PRO A 208 2.10 9.13 15.27
N LEU A 209 2.50 8.37 14.24
CA LEU A 209 3.07 7.03 14.38
C LEU A 209 4.55 7.04 14.81
N ARG A 210 5.21 8.19 14.82
CA ARG A 210 6.67 8.31 15.05
C ARG A 210 7.13 7.64 16.34
N ALA A 211 6.42 7.83 17.46
CA ALA A 211 6.76 7.17 18.73
C ALA A 211 6.76 5.63 18.60
N GLN A 212 5.78 5.06 17.91
CA GLN A 212 5.71 3.62 17.67
C GLN A 212 6.82 3.14 16.72
N LEU A 213 7.19 3.94 15.71
CA LEU A 213 8.32 3.63 14.84
C LEU A 213 9.66 3.68 15.58
N VAL A 214 9.82 4.57 16.57
CA VAL A 214 10.97 4.60 17.48
C VAL A 214 11.00 3.31 18.31
N GLU A 215 9.88 2.91 18.92
CA GLU A 215 9.77 1.64 19.67
C GLU A 215 10.13 0.40 18.84
N LEU A 216 9.86 0.42 17.52
CA LEU A 216 10.28 -0.64 16.60
C LEU A 216 11.75 -0.56 16.19
N THR A 217 12.33 0.64 16.16
CA THR A 217 13.70 0.88 15.67
C THR A 217 14.75 0.67 16.76
N GLN A 218 14.46 1.08 18.00
CA GLN A 218 15.43 0.97 19.10
C GLN A 218 15.91 -0.47 19.38
N PRO A 219 15.04 -1.50 19.42
CA PRO A 219 15.49 -2.88 19.57
C PRO A 219 16.38 -3.35 18.43
N LEU A 220 16.19 -2.83 17.21
CA LEU A 220 17.05 -3.12 16.06
C LEU A 220 18.44 -2.51 16.25
N VAL A 221 18.52 -1.24 16.69
CA VAL A 221 19.79 -0.57 16.97
C VAL A 221 20.59 -1.37 18.00
N TYR A 222 19.97 -1.71 19.14
CA TYR A 222 20.63 -2.50 20.17
C TYR A 222 21.04 -3.89 19.70
N ALA A 223 20.17 -4.61 18.99
CA ALA A 223 20.52 -5.91 18.44
C ALA A 223 21.73 -5.81 17.50
N PHE A 224 21.82 -4.75 16.69
CA PHE A 224 22.94 -4.54 15.78
C PHE A 224 24.24 -4.09 16.46
N GLU A 225 24.16 -3.47 17.64
CA GLU A 225 25.34 -3.25 18.49
C GLU A 225 25.92 -4.60 18.95
N VAL A 226 25.06 -5.51 19.42
CA VAL A 226 25.47 -6.88 19.79
C VAL A 226 26.03 -7.63 18.58
N VAL A 227 25.37 -7.56 17.42
CA VAL A 227 25.84 -8.19 16.19
C VAL A 227 27.22 -7.64 15.81
N ALA A 228 27.43 -6.32 15.86
CA ALA A 228 28.71 -5.71 15.54
C ALA A 228 29.81 -6.12 16.53
N ALA A 229 29.50 -6.21 17.82
CA ALA A 229 30.43 -6.65 18.86
C ALA A 229 30.85 -8.12 18.70
N GLN A 230 29.91 -8.98 18.30
CA GLN A 230 30.12 -10.43 18.16
C GLN A 230 30.55 -10.86 16.75
N SER A 231 30.71 -9.91 15.81
CA SER A 231 31.14 -10.17 14.43
C SER A 231 32.62 -9.84 14.19
N THR A 232 33.21 -10.43 13.16
CA THR A 232 34.60 -10.14 12.72
C THR A 232 34.66 -9.82 11.22
N GLY A 233 35.79 -9.27 10.77
CA GLY A 233 36.09 -9.06 9.34
C GLY A 233 35.00 -8.33 8.55
N ALA A 234 34.59 -8.93 7.43
CA ALA A 234 33.56 -8.38 6.55
C ALA A 234 32.17 -8.31 7.20
N GLN A 235 31.83 -9.27 8.06
CA GLN A 235 30.55 -9.28 8.77
C GLN A 235 30.46 -8.11 9.76
N ARG A 236 31.56 -7.79 10.47
CA ARG A 236 31.59 -6.64 11.37
C ARG A 236 31.40 -5.32 10.62
N ARG A 237 32.08 -5.13 9.48
CA ARG A 237 31.87 -3.93 8.64
C ARG A 237 30.41 -3.79 8.22
N ARG A 238 29.81 -4.86 7.71
CA ARG A 238 28.38 -4.91 7.35
C ARG A 238 27.48 -4.57 8.55
N ALA A 239 27.77 -5.09 9.75
CA ALA A 239 27.03 -4.79 10.97
C ALA A 239 27.12 -3.32 11.36
N VAL A 240 28.32 -2.73 11.31
CA VAL A 240 28.53 -1.31 11.61
C VAL A 240 27.84 -0.41 10.59
N ASP A 241 27.92 -0.73 9.30
CA ASP A 241 27.21 0.01 8.25
C ASP A 241 25.69 -0.05 8.44
N THR A 242 25.16 -1.23 8.80
CA THR A 242 23.74 -1.41 9.09
C THR A 242 23.33 -0.61 10.34
N LEU A 243 24.14 -0.68 11.41
CA LEU A 243 23.92 0.07 12.65
C LEU A 243 23.91 1.59 12.41
N ALA A 244 24.83 2.11 11.61
CA ALA A 244 24.88 3.52 11.26
C ALA A 244 23.59 3.98 10.56
N ARG A 245 23.05 3.16 9.64
CA ARG A 245 21.79 3.43 8.95
C ARG A 245 20.56 3.29 9.85
N LEU A 246 20.57 2.36 10.80
CA LEU A 246 19.51 2.23 11.80
C LEU A 246 19.49 3.42 12.77
N ARG A 247 20.65 3.94 13.18
CA ARG A 247 20.75 5.15 14.01
C ARG A 247 20.31 6.41 13.27
N GLU A 248 20.58 6.50 11.96
CA GLU A 248 19.99 7.55 11.12
C GLU A 248 18.46 7.43 11.09
N LEU A 249 17.94 6.23 10.84
CA LEU A 249 16.50 5.98 10.84
C LEU A 249 15.85 6.32 12.19
N GLU A 250 16.50 5.98 13.31
CA GLU A 250 16.07 6.34 14.66
C GLU A 250 16.03 7.86 14.86
N ARG A 251 17.08 8.61 14.44
CA ARG A 251 17.09 10.07 14.53
C ARG A 251 16.00 10.72 13.71
N GLU A 252 15.70 10.17 12.54
CA GLU A 252 14.62 10.66 11.72
C GLU A 252 13.25 10.38 12.36
N THR A 253 13.06 9.23 13.01
CA THR A 253 11.78 8.88 13.66
C THR A 253 11.60 9.45 15.06
N ALA A 254 12.68 9.80 15.75
CA ALA A 254 12.65 10.37 17.10
C ALA A 254 12.02 11.76 17.13
N ALA A 255 10.76 11.83 17.58
CA ALA A 255 10.09 13.07 17.94
C ALA A 255 10.02 13.16 19.46
N ASP A 256 10.83 14.03 20.08
CA ASP A 256 10.89 14.35 21.52
C ASP A 256 10.64 13.17 22.48
N THR A 257 11.09 11.97 22.10
CA THR A 257 10.69 10.72 22.74
C THR A 257 11.52 10.53 24.01
N PRO A 258 10.94 10.00 25.12
CA PRO A 258 11.68 9.76 26.35
C PRO A 258 12.91 8.86 26.16
N ALA A 259 13.83 8.93 27.12
CA ALA A 259 15.09 8.22 27.09
C ALA A 259 14.91 6.71 26.85
N SER A 260 15.75 6.16 25.95
CA SER A 260 15.77 4.74 25.62
C SER A 260 16.02 3.88 26.86
N PRO A 261 15.39 2.70 26.98
CA PRO A 261 15.70 1.76 28.06
C PRO A 261 17.18 1.37 28.01
N THR A 262 17.75 1.03 29.17
CA THR A 262 19.18 0.71 29.31
C THR A 262 19.60 -0.61 28.63
N GLY A 263 18.64 -1.44 28.22
CA GLY A 263 18.91 -2.65 27.44
C GLY A 263 17.63 -3.40 27.06
N TRP A 264 17.78 -4.33 26.10
CA TRP A 264 16.70 -5.23 25.66
C TRP A 264 17.11 -6.68 25.85
N ALA A 265 16.15 -7.54 26.18
CA ALA A 265 16.36 -8.98 26.21
C ALA A 265 16.56 -9.51 24.77
N LEU A 266 17.65 -10.23 24.54
CA LEU A 266 17.91 -10.89 23.26
C LEU A 266 17.05 -12.16 23.12
N PRO A 267 16.62 -12.53 21.90
CA PRO A 267 15.82 -13.72 21.68
C PRO A 267 16.56 -15.04 21.98
N PHE A 268 17.90 -15.00 22.00
CA PHE A 268 18.78 -16.11 22.37
C PHE A 268 20.19 -15.55 22.70
N PRO A 269 21.04 -16.32 23.41
CA PRO A 269 22.42 -15.92 23.67
C PRO A 269 23.23 -15.78 22.39
N VAL A 270 24.07 -14.74 22.28
CA VAL A 270 24.94 -14.52 21.10
C VAL A 270 26.39 -14.57 21.53
N THR A 271 27.01 -15.73 21.32
CA THR A 271 28.38 -16.07 21.72
C THR A 271 29.32 -16.33 20.54
N SER A 272 28.79 -16.30 19.31
CA SER A 272 29.53 -16.58 18.09
C SER A 272 29.11 -15.68 16.93
N THR A 273 29.96 -15.61 15.89
CA THR A 273 29.69 -14.86 14.65
C THR A 273 28.47 -15.41 13.91
N ALA A 274 28.24 -16.73 13.94
CA ALA A 274 27.08 -17.38 13.33
C ALA A 274 25.78 -17.01 14.06
N GLU A 275 25.80 -17.00 15.40
CA GLU A 275 24.67 -16.54 16.21
C GLU A 275 24.39 -15.05 15.99
N ALA A 276 25.41 -14.21 15.79
CA ALA A 276 25.23 -12.81 15.44
C ALA A 276 24.54 -12.66 14.08
N ALA A 277 24.93 -13.42 13.06
CA ALA A 277 24.24 -13.43 11.77
C ALA A 277 22.79 -13.94 11.87
N ARG A 278 22.54 -14.93 12.74
CA ARG A 278 21.18 -15.40 13.06
C ARG A 278 20.36 -14.31 13.74
N LEU A 279 20.96 -13.56 14.69
CA LEU A 279 20.28 -12.49 15.42
C LEU A 279 19.85 -11.39 14.45
N ALA A 280 20.77 -10.93 13.59
CA ALA A 280 20.50 -9.92 12.58
C ALA A 280 19.32 -10.31 11.67
N ARG A 281 19.30 -11.55 11.16
CA ARG A 281 18.17 -12.06 10.35
C ARG A 281 16.86 -12.08 11.12
N GLN A 282 16.88 -12.59 12.36
CA GLN A 282 15.67 -12.74 13.17
C GLN A 282 15.06 -11.38 13.53
N VAL A 283 15.86 -10.42 13.98
CA VAL A 283 15.33 -9.10 14.38
C VAL A 283 14.80 -8.31 13.17
N MET A 284 15.49 -8.37 12.02
CA MET A 284 15.01 -7.74 10.79
C MET A 284 13.72 -8.39 10.28
N THR A 285 13.63 -9.72 10.33
CA THR A 285 12.41 -10.45 9.94
C THR A 285 11.24 -10.09 10.85
N ASN A 286 11.46 -10.01 12.16
CA ASN A 286 10.44 -9.65 13.13
C ASN A 286 9.97 -8.20 12.95
N ALA A 287 10.89 -7.26 12.69
CA ALA A 287 10.53 -5.87 12.42
C ALA A 287 9.66 -5.74 11.15
N LEU A 288 10.00 -6.45 10.07
CA LEU A 288 9.16 -6.46 8.87
C LEU A 288 7.80 -7.13 9.10
N ALA A 289 7.75 -8.19 9.91
CA ALA A 289 6.50 -8.84 10.29
C ALA A 289 5.61 -7.96 11.19
N ALA A 290 6.16 -6.91 11.82
CA ALA A 290 5.39 -5.96 12.62
C ALA A 290 4.61 -4.96 11.76
N VAL A 291 5.03 -4.69 10.51
CA VAL A 291 4.36 -3.76 9.59
C VAL A 291 2.85 -4.03 9.43
N PRO A 292 2.40 -5.25 9.06
CA PRO A 292 0.97 -5.52 8.94
C PRO A 292 0.24 -5.35 10.27
N THR A 293 0.84 -5.76 11.39
CA THR A 293 0.26 -5.58 12.73
C THR A 293 0.07 -4.10 13.05
N VAL A 294 1.09 -3.27 12.89
CA VAL A 294 1.01 -1.82 13.19
C VAL A 294 -0.04 -1.16 12.29
N SER A 295 -0.02 -1.44 10.98
CA SER A 295 -0.97 -0.86 10.02
C SER A 295 -2.45 -1.19 10.32
N GLY A 296 -2.72 -2.34 10.93
CA GLY A 296 -4.05 -2.75 11.34
C GLY A 296 -4.56 -2.03 12.61
N HIS A 297 -3.65 -1.47 13.41
CA HIS A 297 -3.96 -0.81 14.69
C HIS A 297 -3.80 0.71 14.66
N ILE A 298 -3.44 1.31 13.50
CA ILE A 298 -3.28 2.76 13.40
C ILE A 298 -4.60 3.42 13.83
N PRO A 299 -4.58 4.25 14.89
CA PRO A 299 -5.78 4.89 15.37
C PRO A 299 -6.32 5.81 14.28
N SER A 300 -7.63 5.76 14.15
CA SER A 300 -8.40 6.71 13.37
C SER A 300 -8.04 8.14 13.77
N ALA A 301 -7.80 9.01 12.78
CA ALA A 301 -7.62 10.42 13.06
C ALA A 301 -8.85 10.92 13.84
N PRO A 302 -8.67 11.70 14.93
CA PRO A 302 -9.80 12.36 15.56
C PRO A 302 -10.46 13.17 14.46
N GLY A 303 -11.72 12.84 14.14
CA GLY A 303 -12.44 13.54 13.09
C GLY A 303 -12.30 15.03 13.40
N THR A 304 -11.76 15.79 12.46
CA THR A 304 -11.73 17.25 12.49
C THR A 304 -13.20 17.69 12.41
N GLY A 305 -13.91 17.48 13.51
CA GLY A 305 -15.24 18.01 13.71
C GLY A 305 -15.05 19.50 13.58
N ALA A 306 -15.48 20.04 12.44
CA ALA A 306 -15.60 21.46 12.24
C ALA A 306 -16.26 21.99 13.50
N ALA A 307 -15.50 22.75 14.28
CA ALA A 307 -15.92 23.25 15.58
C ALA A 307 -17.12 24.18 15.33
N SER A 308 -18.31 23.58 15.29
CA SER A 308 -19.57 24.30 15.29
C SER A 308 -19.63 24.99 16.62
N SER A 309 -19.31 26.28 16.58
CA SER A 309 -19.23 27.16 17.75
C SER A 309 -20.65 27.45 18.21
N ALA A 310 -21.29 26.46 18.85
CA ALA A 310 -22.52 26.65 19.58
C ALA A 310 -22.18 26.83 21.06
N PRO A 311 -22.63 27.91 21.73
CA PRO A 311 -22.41 28.10 23.15
C PRO A 311 -23.29 27.13 23.94
N ALA A 312 -22.68 26.18 24.66
CA ALA A 312 -23.39 25.26 25.54
C ALA A 312 -22.90 25.39 26.99
N THR A 313 -23.89 25.59 27.86
CA THR A 313 -23.84 25.66 29.33
C THR A 313 -23.24 24.41 29.98
N PRO A 314 -22.58 24.54 31.16
CA PRO A 314 -21.90 23.45 31.83
C PRO A 314 -22.88 22.59 32.65
N THR A 315 -23.09 21.34 32.24
CA THR A 315 -23.75 20.33 33.09
C THR A 315 -23.07 18.97 32.98
N ALA A 316 -22.57 18.50 34.13
CA ALA A 316 -22.26 17.13 34.56
C ALA A 316 -21.42 16.18 33.66
N SER A 317 -20.28 15.78 34.23
CA SER A 317 -19.28 14.84 33.74
C SER A 317 -19.80 13.41 33.56
N ALA A 318 -19.87 12.94 32.31
CA ALA A 318 -19.87 11.52 31.98
C ALA A 318 -18.59 11.22 31.18
N THR A 319 -17.72 10.36 31.72
CA THR A 319 -16.51 9.88 31.04
C THR A 319 -16.92 8.89 29.95
N SER A 320 -17.40 9.42 28.83
CA SER A 320 -17.63 8.62 27.63
C SER A 320 -16.29 8.40 26.94
N THR A 321 -15.72 7.20 27.04
CA THR A 321 -14.63 6.75 26.19
C THR A 321 -15.14 6.64 24.76
N SER A 322 -15.17 7.78 24.04
CA SER A 322 -15.57 7.84 22.65
C SER A 322 -14.53 7.09 21.82
N ARG A 323 -14.92 5.96 21.23
CA ARG A 323 -14.09 5.23 20.29
C ARG A 323 -13.87 6.15 19.06
N PRO A 324 -12.62 6.50 18.71
CA PRO A 324 -12.37 7.33 17.54
C PRO A 324 -12.84 6.57 16.30
N SER A 325 -13.73 7.18 15.51
CA SER A 325 -14.46 6.54 14.40
C SER A 325 -14.01 6.98 13.00
N GLY A 326 -12.91 7.72 12.89
CA GLY A 326 -12.36 8.15 11.59
C GLY A 326 -11.67 7.02 10.80
N PRO A 327 -11.29 7.25 9.54
CA PRO A 327 -10.28 6.42 8.88
C PRO A 327 -8.90 6.66 9.52
N PRO A 328 -7.99 5.67 9.50
CA PRO A 328 -6.61 5.90 9.90
C PRO A 328 -5.96 6.97 9.01
N ASP A 329 -5.01 7.68 9.58
CA ASP A 329 -4.31 8.76 8.91
C ASP A 329 -3.40 8.24 7.77
N ALA A 330 -3.55 8.82 6.58
CA ALA A 330 -2.76 8.48 5.40
C ALA A 330 -1.27 8.81 5.59
N ALA A 331 -0.94 9.87 6.35
CA ALA A 331 0.45 10.22 6.62
C ALA A 331 1.13 9.16 7.50
N SER A 332 0.44 8.64 8.52
CA SER A 332 0.91 7.54 9.38
C SER A 332 1.18 6.25 8.60
N LEU A 333 0.27 5.87 7.68
CA LEU A 333 0.48 4.72 6.78
C LEU A 333 1.67 4.96 5.83
N GLY A 334 1.81 6.19 5.33
CA GLY A 334 2.95 6.62 4.52
C GLY A 334 4.29 6.53 5.25
N ASP A 335 4.31 6.87 6.53
CA ASP A 335 5.49 6.80 7.39
C ASP A 335 5.89 5.35 7.66
N LEU A 336 4.90 4.51 8.01
CA LEU A 336 5.11 3.08 8.23
C LEU A 336 5.68 2.36 7.00
N ALA A 337 5.10 2.62 5.83
CA ALA A 337 5.54 1.97 4.59
C ALA A 337 6.98 2.37 4.20
N ARG A 338 7.36 3.63 4.42
CA ARG A 338 8.72 4.11 4.16
C ARG A 338 9.71 3.55 5.18
N TRP A 339 9.37 3.56 6.47
CA TRP A 339 10.15 2.89 7.52
C TRP A 339 10.39 1.42 7.17
N GLY A 340 9.32 0.67 6.86
CA GLY A 340 9.39 -0.74 6.49
C GLY A 340 10.27 -0.96 5.25
N SER A 341 10.22 -0.07 4.26
CA SER A 341 11.02 -0.19 3.04
C SER A 341 12.52 -0.06 3.33
N ARG A 342 12.90 0.85 4.24
CA ARG A 342 14.29 1.05 4.66
C ARG A 342 14.80 -0.14 5.47
N VAL A 343 14.00 -0.64 6.41
CA VAL A 343 14.32 -1.88 7.14
C VAL A 343 14.49 -3.05 6.17
N ALA A 344 13.62 -3.17 5.16
CA ALA A 344 13.69 -4.25 4.17
C ALA A 344 14.99 -4.19 3.35
N LEU A 345 15.45 -2.99 2.97
CA LEU A 345 16.75 -2.80 2.30
C LEU A 345 17.93 -3.16 3.21
N LEU A 346 17.90 -2.73 4.48
CA LEU A 346 18.92 -3.05 5.46
C LEU A 346 18.98 -4.55 5.80
N ALA A 347 17.88 -5.28 5.61
CA ALA A 347 17.81 -6.72 5.83
C ALA A 347 18.45 -7.55 4.71
N GLN A 348 18.53 -7.04 3.48
CA GLN A 348 19.04 -7.81 2.32
C GLN A 348 20.47 -8.34 2.49
N PRO A 349 21.46 -7.55 2.97
CA PRO A 349 22.81 -8.03 3.19
C PRO A 349 22.90 -9.17 4.22
N TRP A 350 21.85 -9.41 5.00
CA TRP A 350 21.77 -10.48 5.99
C TRP A 350 21.08 -11.74 5.46
N GLY A 351 20.73 -11.78 4.17
CA GLY A 351 20.07 -12.93 3.54
C GLY A 351 18.56 -12.95 3.77
N THR A 352 17.97 -11.87 4.28
CA THR A 352 16.52 -11.71 4.31
C THR A 352 16.06 -11.31 2.92
N ALA A 353 15.42 -12.23 2.20
CA ALA A 353 14.82 -11.93 0.91
C ALA A 353 13.73 -10.85 1.08
N LEU A 354 13.63 -9.93 0.12
CA LEU A 354 12.45 -9.08 0.03
C LEU A 354 11.25 -10.00 -0.18
N GLN A 355 10.34 -9.99 0.79
CA GLN A 355 9.06 -10.67 0.70
C GLN A 355 8.00 -9.58 0.50
N PRO A 356 7.08 -9.74 -0.46
CA PRO A 356 6.07 -8.70 -0.72
C PRO A 356 5.10 -8.55 0.46
N PHE A 357 5.00 -9.58 1.31
CA PHE A 357 4.02 -9.69 2.39
C PHE A 357 4.62 -10.31 3.66
N ALA A 358 5.76 -9.78 4.11
CA ALA A 358 6.40 -10.25 5.33
C ALA A 358 5.40 -10.27 6.51
N GLY A 359 5.24 -11.44 7.14
CA GLY A 359 4.36 -11.61 8.32
C GLY A 359 2.91 -12.01 8.01
N MET A 360 2.43 -11.93 6.77
CA MET A 360 1.12 -12.47 6.40
C MET A 360 1.27 -13.95 6.06
N ARG A 361 0.78 -14.83 6.94
CA ARG A 361 0.69 -16.26 6.67
C ARG A 361 -0.37 -16.47 5.58
N SER A 362 0.02 -17.08 4.47
CA SER A 362 -0.86 -17.54 3.38
C SER A 362 -1.83 -18.61 3.88
#